data_AF-A4EU91-F1
#
_entry.id   AF-A4EU91-F1
#
_cell.length_a   1.000
_cell.length_b   1.000
_cell.length_c   1.000
_cell.angle_alpha   90.00
_cell.angle_beta   90.00
_cell.angle_gamma   90.00
#
_symmetry.space_group_name_H-M   'P 1'
#
loop_
_entity.id
_entity.type
_entity.pdbx_description
1 polymer ?
#
loop_
_entity_poly.entity_id
_entity_poly.type
_entity_poly.pdbx_seq_one_letter_code
_entity_poly.pdbx_strand_id
1 'polypeptide(L)'
;MTEFLKDPLMRKLLPLTLICSGIALAGCSTQPELQNQITPEMRAAAYPQLLPLDQALSPLPSPQSENERLQKHLDARGNTLQRRAERLRRQPI
;
A
#
# COMPACT_ATOMS: atom_id res chain seq x y z
N MET A 1 23.54 5.29 16.11
CA MET A 1 22.68 4.08 16.16
C MET A 1 23.55 2.81 16.22
N THR A 2 24.61 2.79 17.04
CA THR A 2 25.61 1.70 17.10
C THR A 2 26.09 1.37 18.51
N GLU A 3 25.80 2.21 19.51
CA GLU A 3 26.24 2.03 20.91
C GLU A 3 25.40 1.00 21.69
N PHE A 4 24.15 0.74 21.29
CA PHE A 4 23.28 -0.26 21.94
C PHE A 4 23.75 -1.71 21.69
N LEU A 5 24.60 -1.98 20.69
CA LEU A 5 25.01 -3.35 20.35
C LEU A 5 26.18 -3.88 21.21
N LYS A 6 26.69 -3.07 22.14
CA LYS A 6 27.93 -3.36 22.90
C LYS A 6 27.68 -3.95 24.29
N ASP A 7 26.44 -3.97 24.76
CA ASP A 7 26.10 -4.59 26.04
C ASP A 7 26.06 -6.12 25.92
N PRO A 8 26.79 -6.86 26.79
CA PRO A 8 26.87 -8.31 26.72
C PRO A 8 25.50 -8.98 26.98
N LEU A 9 24.60 -8.27 27.67
CA LEU A 9 23.21 -8.66 27.88
C LEU A 9 22.40 -8.56 26.57
N MET A 10 22.58 -7.49 25.80
CA MET A 10 21.86 -7.27 24.54
C MET A 10 22.36 -8.16 23.41
N ARG A 11 23.65 -8.51 23.40
CA ARG A 11 24.20 -9.47 22.43
C ARG A 11 23.63 -10.88 22.59
N LYS A 12 23.22 -11.25 23.81
CA LYS A 12 22.49 -12.51 24.09
C LYS A 12 21.00 -12.42 23.75
N LEU A 13 20.43 -11.22 23.77
CA LEU A 13 19.02 -10.98 23.44
C LEU A 13 18.78 -10.80 21.92
N LEU A 14 19.83 -10.47 21.16
CA LEU A 14 19.81 -10.30 19.71
C LEU A 14 19.30 -11.52 18.90
N PRO A 15 19.71 -12.78 19.16
CA PRO A 15 19.16 -13.92 18.42
C PRO A 15 17.67 -14.12 18.71
N LEU A 16 17.24 -13.82 19.94
CA LEU A 16 15.85 -13.94 20.35
C LEU A 16 14.97 -12.90 19.65
N THR A 17 15.43 -11.65 19.55
CA THR A 17 14.70 -10.60 18.84
C THR A 17 14.65 -10.84 17.33
N LEU A 18 15.69 -11.45 16.74
CA LEU A 18 15.74 -11.80 15.32
C LEU A 18 14.79 -12.96 14.98
N ILE A 19 14.68 -13.97 15.84
CA ILE A 19 13.71 -15.08 15.68
C ILE A 19 12.28 -14.57 15.85
N CYS A 20 12.02 -13.71 16.84
CA CYS A 20 10.69 -13.11 17.04
C CYS A 20 10.24 -12.27 15.83
N SER A 21 11.15 -11.53 15.20
CA SER A 21 10.86 -10.77 13.98
C SER A 21 10.53 -11.69 12.79
N GLY A 22 11.26 -12.79 12.63
CA GLY A 22 11.02 -13.77 11.56
C GLY A 22 9.63 -14.44 11.63
N ILE A 23 9.16 -14.77 12.84
CA ILE A 23 7.83 -15.36 13.05
C ILE A 23 6.72 -14.32 12.81
N ALA A 24 6.97 -13.05 13.16
CA ALA A 24 6.00 -11.97 12.93
C ALA A 24 5.74 -11.69 11.44
N LEU A 25 6.71 -11.92 10.56
CA LEU A 25 6.56 -11.76 9.10
C LEU A 25 5.98 -13.00 8.40
N ALA A 26 6.10 -14.20 8.97
CA ALA A 26 5.62 -15.44 8.35
C ALA A 26 4.07 -15.52 8.26
N GLY A 27 3.35 -14.70 9.03
CA GLY A 27 1.89 -14.63 9.06
C GLY A 27 1.23 -13.69 8.04
N CYS A 28 1.98 -12.91 7.27
CA CYS A 28 1.42 -11.87 6.38
C CYS A 28 0.86 -12.38 5.03
N SER A 29 0.58 -13.68 4.88
CA SER A 29 -0.67 -14.17 4.23
C SER A 29 -0.59 -15.66 3.89
N THR A 30 -0.93 -16.51 4.84
CA THR A 30 -1.23 -17.93 4.55
C THR A 30 -2.45 -18.30 5.37
N GLN A 31 -3.64 -18.17 4.77
CA GLN A 31 -4.92 -18.46 5.43
C GLN A 31 -5.20 -19.97 5.30
N PRO A 32 -4.96 -20.79 6.33
CA PRO A 32 -5.08 -22.25 6.22
C PRO A 32 -6.52 -22.67 5.88
N GLU A 33 -7.52 -21.99 6.45
CA GLU A 33 -8.94 -22.23 6.15
C GLU A 33 -9.28 -22.04 4.67
N LEU A 34 -8.64 -21.09 3.99
CA LEU A 34 -8.88 -20.86 2.57
C LEU A 34 -8.19 -21.91 1.70
N GLN A 35 -7.01 -22.37 2.13
CA GLN A 35 -6.22 -23.38 1.42
C GLN A 35 -6.81 -24.79 1.58
N ASN A 36 -7.40 -25.08 2.75
CA ASN A 36 -8.05 -26.35 3.04
C ASN A 36 -9.41 -26.49 2.35
N GLN A 37 -10.02 -25.36 1.94
CA GLN A 37 -11.23 -25.36 1.11
C GLN A 37 -10.94 -25.68 -0.37
N ILE A 38 -9.67 -25.62 -0.80
CA ILE A 38 -9.29 -26.05 -2.15
C ILE A 38 -9.12 -27.56 -2.14
N THR A 39 -10.13 -28.25 -2.64
CA THR A 39 -10.08 -29.69 -2.85
C THR A 39 -8.98 -30.10 -3.84
N PRO A 40 -8.44 -31.33 -3.77
CA PRO A 40 -7.40 -31.79 -4.68
C PRO A 40 -7.77 -31.65 -6.17
N GLU A 41 -9.03 -31.88 -6.51
CA GLU A 41 -9.56 -31.72 -7.86
C GLU A 41 -9.61 -30.25 -8.30
N MET A 42 -9.96 -29.29 -7.42
CA MET A 42 -9.91 -27.86 -7.75
C MET A 42 -8.47 -27.36 -7.93
N ARG A 43 -7.51 -27.95 -7.22
CA ARG A 43 -6.09 -27.61 -7.37
C ARG A 43 -5.51 -28.13 -8.69
N ALA A 44 -6.03 -29.24 -9.21
CA ALA A 44 -5.60 -29.86 -10.46
C ALA A 44 -6.44 -29.42 -11.68
N ALA A 45 -7.53 -28.70 -11.46
CA ALA A 45 -8.41 -28.24 -12.53
C ALA A 45 -7.69 -27.26 -13.47
N ALA A 46 -8.05 -27.31 -14.75
CA ALA A 46 -7.59 -26.32 -15.71
C ALA A 46 -8.09 -24.93 -15.31
N TYR A 47 -7.25 -23.91 -15.53
CA TYR A 47 -7.63 -22.53 -15.29
C TYR A 47 -8.80 -22.14 -16.19
N PRO A 48 -9.85 -21.47 -15.67
CA PRO A 48 -11.03 -21.13 -16.47
C PRO A 48 -10.68 -20.14 -17.59
N GLN A 49 -11.52 -20.10 -18.62
CA GLN A 49 -11.38 -19.08 -19.64
C GLN A 49 -11.67 -17.70 -19.03
N LEU A 50 -10.74 -16.76 -19.19
CA LEU A 50 -10.87 -15.40 -18.69
C LEU A 50 -11.93 -14.64 -19.47
N LEU A 51 -12.80 -13.93 -18.76
CA LEU A 51 -13.73 -12.99 -19.39
C LEU A 51 -12.95 -11.74 -19.84
N PRO A 52 -13.04 -11.32 -21.10
CA PRO A 52 -12.39 -10.10 -21.56
C PRO A 52 -12.87 -8.87 -20.78
N LEU A 53 -11.93 -7.99 -20.42
CA LEU A 53 -12.21 -6.82 -19.57
C LEU A 53 -13.25 -5.89 -20.18
N ASP A 54 -13.24 -5.75 -21.52
CA ASP A 54 -14.20 -4.93 -22.26
C ASP A 54 -15.65 -5.43 -22.11
N GLN A 55 -15.83 -6.69 -21.74
CA GLN A 55 -17.13 -7.31 -21.47
C GLN A 55 -17.50 -7.30 -19.98
N ALA A 56 -16.51 -7.16 -19.10
CA ALA A 56 -16.69 -7.24 -17.65
C ALA A 56 -16.85 -5.87 -16.98
N LEU A 57 -16.29 -4.82 -17.58
CA LEU A 57 -16.23 -3.48 -17.00
C LEU A 57 -17.23 -2.54 -17.67
N SER A 58 -17.84 -1.67 -16.86
CA SER A 58 -18.58 -0.53 -17.41
C SER A 58 -17.61 0.43 -18.10
N PRO A 59 -18.03 1.14 -19.17
CA PRO A 59 -17.19 2.16 -19.80
C PRO A 59 -16.84 3.25 -18.78
N LEU A 60 -15.54 3.44 -18.55
CA LEU A 60 -15.03 4.56 -17.77
C LEU A 60 -14.63 5.72 -18.71
N PRO A 61 -14.63 6.96 -18.21
CA PRO A 61 -14.01 8.06 -18.93
C PRO A 61 -12.54 7.74 -19.22
N SER A 62 -12.02 8.29 -20.34
CA SER A 62 -10.62 8.08 -20.70
C SER A 62 -9.69 8.57 -19.59
N PRO A 63 -8.56 7.88 -19.33
CA PRO A 63 -7.56 8.33 -18.37
C PRO A 63 -7.10 9.77 -18.63
N GLN A 64 -6.99 10.17 -19.89
CA GLN A 64 -6.63 11.53 -20.29
C GLN A 64 -7.65 12.55 -19.80
N SER A 65 -8.94 12.29 -20.02
CA SER A 65 -10.02 13.19 -19.58
C SER A 65 -10.12 13.30 -18.05
N GLU A 66 -9.91 12.21 -17.31
CA GLU A 66 -9.86 12.28 -15.85
C GLU A 66 -8.65 13.04 -15.35
N ASN A 67 -7.49 12.84 -15.99
CA ASN A 67 -6.26 13.54 -15.63
C ASN A 67 -6.39 15.06 -15.84
N GLU A 68 -6.94 15.49 -16.98
CA GLU A 68 -7.19 16.92 -17.23
C GLU A 68 -8.12 17.54 -16.17
N ARG A 69 -9.17 16.81 -15.77
CA ARG A 69 -10.09 17.25 -14.73
C ARG A 69 -9.38 17.36 -13.38
N LEU A 70 -8.56 16.36 -13.03
CA LEU A 70 -7.79 16.35 -11.79
C LEU A 70 -6.77 17.49 -11.76
N GLN A 71 -6.03 17.70 -12.84
CA GLN A 71 -5.03 18.77 -12.95
C GLN A 71 -5.66 20.15 -12.70
N LYS A 72 -6.78 20.45 -13.36
CA LYS A 72 -7.53 21.71 -13.14
C LYS A 72 -7.94 21.90 -11.68
N HIS A 73 -8.37 20.83 -11.02
CA HIS A 73 -8.74 20.87 -9.61
C HIS A 73 -7.54 21.16 -8.70
N LEU A 74 -6.40 20.51 -8.95
CA LEU A 74 -5.17 20.71 -8.18
C LEU A 74 -4.61 22.12 -8.37
N ASP A 75 -4.60 22.65 -9.59
CA ASP A 75 -4.15 24.01 -9.88
C ASP A 75 -5.00 25.06 -9.15
N ALA A 76 -6.32 24.91 -9.19
CA ALA A 76 -7.24 25.80 -8.48
C ALA A 76 -7.01 25.79 -6.95
N ARG A 77 -6.74 24.61 -6.38
CA ARG A 77 -6.39 24.47 -4.97
C ARG A 77 -5.04 25.11 -4.66
N GLY A 78 -4.02 24.84 -5.46
CA GLY A 78 -2.68 25.44 -5.32
C GLY A 78 -2.75 26.97 -5.30
N ASN A 79 -3.43 27.56 -6.29
CA ASN A 79 -3.62 29.01 -6.38
C ASN A 79 -4.34 29.60 -5.17
N THR A 80 -5.30 28.87 -4.60
CA THR A 80 -6.02 29.32 -3.40
C THR A 80 -5.13 29.27 -2.16
N LEU A 81 -4.33 28.22 -2.01
CA LEU A 81 -3.38 28.09 -0.91
C LEU A 81 -2.28 29.14 -0.99
N GLN A 82 -1.76 29.42 -2.19
CA GLN A 82 -0.75 30.46 -2.40
C GLN A 82 -1.28 31.85 -2.03
N ARG A 83 -2.49 32.20 -2.48
CA ARG A 83 -3.15 33.46 -2.07
C ARG A 83 -3.38 33.54 -0.56
N ARG A 84 -3.66 32.41 0.11
CA ARG A 84 -3.79 32.39 1.57
C ARG A 84 -2.44 32.62 2.25
N ALA A 85 -1.39 31.94 1.80
CA ALA A 85 -0.04 32.11 2.33
C ALA A 85 0.45 33.56 2.17
N GLU A 86 0.22 34.17 1.02
CA GLU A 86 0.56 35.58 0.79
C GLU A 86 -0.18 36.54 1.72
N ARG A 87 -1.46 36.27 2.02
CA ARG A 87 -2.22 37.07 3.00
C ARG A 87 -1.62 36.95 4.40
N LEU A 88 -1.30 35.73 4.83
CA LEU A 88 -0.69 35.50 6.15
C LEU A 88 0.68 36.18 6.27
N ARG A 89 1.51 36.13 5.22
CA ARG A 89 2.83 36.80 5.19
C ARG A 89 2.75 38.32 5.30
N ARG A 90 1.63 38.92 4.88
CA ARG A 90 1.39 40.37 4.94
C ARG A 90 0.68 40.80 6.22
N GLN A 91 0.26 39.87 7.07
CA GLN A 91 -0.30 40.25 8.37
C GLN A 91 0.84 40.73 9.28
N PRO A 92 0.73 41.95 9.84
CA PRO A 92 1.64 42.36 10.90
C PRO A 92 1.43 41.42 12.10
N ILE A 93 2.55 40.99 12.69
CA ILE A 93 2.59 40.18 13.91
C ILE A 93 2.22 41.06 15.11
#